data_AF-A0A3S1C7D9-F1
#
_entry.id   AF-A0A3S1C7D9-F1
#
_cell.length_a   1.000
_cell.length_b   1.000
_cell.length_c   1.000
_cell.angle_alpha   90.00
_cell.angle_beta   90.00
_cell.angle_gamma   90.00
#
_symmetry.space_group_name_H-M   'P 1'
#
loop_
_entity.id
_entity.type
_entity.pdbx_description
1 polymer ?
#
loop_
_entity_poly.entity_id
_entity_poly.type
_entity_poly.pdbx_seq_one_letter_code
_entity_poly.pdbx_strand_id
1 'polypeptide(L)'
;MARSVSDLKLGLSLIEGTDNYDWQVPPAPQEIVLQSELSLYRIAWTDTFGAVSVTAETRSLLQQFVSKLQEAGCHIEYCQPPNFDFEQAIETFGEIAGAESLVASEVIEQLGYRMMTPLVLLSNPGALLRGFLKNTGLSLKKYAQALERRDRFIATMQSFLTQWDAWICPVTPGAAFTHRSVGNGFGASLPVDDKNLPYWTWGTTYTAVTSLTTNPIVTIPIGKPPSVCL
;
A
#
# COMPACT_ATOMS: atom_id res chain seq x y z
N MET A 1 -3.91 -16.34 1.77
CA MET A 1 -3.15 -16.45 0.50
C MET A 1 -3.59 -17.73 -0.21
N ALA A 2 -3.59 -17.73 -1.54
CA ALA A 2 -4.00 -18.90 -2.33
C ALA A 2 -3.31 -18.89 -3.71
N ARG A 3 -3.34 -20.04 -4.40
CA ARG A 3 -2.85 -20.17 -5.79
C ARG A 3 -3.96 -20.09 -6.84
N SER A 4 -5.22 -20.04 -6.41
CA SER A 4 -6.39 -19.92 -7.28
C SER A 4 -7.40 -18.95 -6.68
N VAL A 5 -8.23 -18.34 -7.53
CA VAL A 5 -9.33 -17.47 -7.09
C VAL A 5 -10.37 -18.28 -6.30
N SER A 6 -10.59 -19.55 -6.67
CA SER A 6 -11.51 -20.46 -5.99
C SER A 6 -11.12 -20.69 -4.53
N ASP A 7 -9.84 -20.98 -4.29
CA ASP A 7 -9.30 -21.17 -2.94
C ASP A 7 -9.32 -19.87 -2.14
N LEU A 8 -9.09 -18.73 -2.80
CA LEU A 8 -9.18 -17.43 -2.14
C LEU A 8 -10.61 -17.13 -1.67
N LYS A 9 -11.61 -17.40 -2.53
CA LYS A 9 -13.04 -17.27 -2.20
C LYS A 9 -13.43 -18.19 -1.05
N LEU A 10 -12.98 -19.46 -1.09
CA LEU A 10 -13.21 -20.41 0.00
C LEU A 10 -12.60 -19.91 1.31
N GLY A 11 -11.33 -19.48 1.27
CA GLY A 11 -10.64 -18.94 2.44
C GLY A 11 -11.36 -17.72 3.03
N LEU A 12 -11.81 -16.80 2.18
CA LEU A 12 -12.59 -15.63 2.61
C LEU A 12 -13.92 -16.06 3.24
N SER A 13 -14.68 -16.97 2.62
CA SER A 13 -15.97 -17.44 3.15
C SER A 13 -15.90 -18.11 4.53
N LEU A 14 -14.70 -18.56 4.94
CA LEU A 14 -14.47 -19.18 6.24
C LEU A 14 -14.07 -18.16 7.32
N ILE A 15 -13.55 -16.99 6.94
CA ILE A 15 -13.02 -15.98 7.87
C ILE A 15 -13.81 -14.67 7.85
N GLU A 16 -14.64 -14.45 6.83
CA GLU A 16 -15.50 -13.27 6.73
C GLU A 16 -16.66 -13.35 7.73
N GLY A 17 -17.15 -12.19 8.13
CA GLY A 17 -18.29 -12.07 9.05
C GLY A 17 -17.90 -11.55 10.43
N THR A 18 -18.92 -11.16 11.19
CA THR A 18 -18.76 -10.63 12.54
C THR A 18 -18.55 -11.75 13.54
N ASP A 19 -17.61 -11.59 14.47
CA ASP A 19 -17.39 -12.53 15.57
C ASP A 19 -18.02 -12.06 16.91
N ASN A 20 -18.68 -10.89 16.92
CA ASN A 20 -19.20 -10.19 18.10
C ASN A 20 -18.13 -9.74 19.13
N TYR A 21 -16.84 -9.83 18.79
CA TYR A 21 -15.73 -9.34 19.61
C TYR A 21 -15.16 -8.03 19.06
N ASP A 22 -15.03 -7.92 17.74
CA ASP A 22 -14.56 -6.70 17.09
C ASP A 22 -15.72 -5.76 16.73
N TRP A 23 -15.84 -4.66 17.47
CA TRP A 23 -16.86 -3.64 17.25
C TRP A 23 -16.65 -2.83 15.95
N GLN A 24 -15.47 -2.90 15.34
CA GLN A 24 -15.17 -2.22 14.07
C GLN A 24 -15.66 -3.01 12.85
N VAL A 25 -16.04 -4.28 13.02
CA VAL A 25 -16.59 -5.11 11.95
C VAL A 25 -18.12 -5.06 12.04
N PRO A 26 -18.80 -4.25 11.21
CA PRO A 26 -20.25 -4.21 11.24
C PRO A 26 -20.84 -5.54 10.72
N PRO A 27 -22.02 -5.95 11.19
CA PRO A 27 -22.78 -7.03 10.57
C PRO A 27 -23.19 -6.61 9.16
N ALA A 28 -22.39 -6.99 8.18
CA ALA A 28 -22.65 -6.75 6.78
C ALA A 28 -23.54 -7.88 6.22
N PRO A 29 -24.63 -7.57 5.50
CA PRO A 29 -25.36 -8.58 4.75
C PRO A 29 -24.42 -9.21 3.72
N GLN A 30 -24.52 -10.53 3.55
CA GLN A 30 -23.72 -11.24 2.56
C GLN A 30 -24.11 -10.72 1.17
N GLU A 31 -23.18 -10.02 0.51
CA GLU A 31 -23.42 -9.49 -0.82
C GLU A 31 -23.52 -10.64 -1.82
N ILE A 32 -24.65 -10.69 -2.55
CA ILE A 32 -24.80 -11.58 -3.69
C ILE A 32 -23.98 -10.97 -4.83
N VAL A 33 -22.77 -11.48 -5.04
CA VAL A 33 -21.92 -11.06 -6.16
C VAL A 33 -22.51 -11.61 -7.46
N LEU A 34 -23.29 -10.79 -8.16
CA LEU A 34 -23.75 -11.09 -9.50
C LEU A 34 -22.56 -10.97 -10.46
N GLN A 35 -22.13 -12.10 -11.03
CA GLN A 35 -21.13 -12.09 -12.09
C GLN A 35 -21.72 -11.35 -13.29
N SER A 36 -21.12 -10.21 -13.61
CA SER A 36 -21.50 -9.37 -14.74
C SER A 36 -20.55 -9.62 -15.91
N GLU A 37 -20.98 -9.26 -17.12
CA GLU A 37 -20.11 -9.28 -18.29
C GLU A 37 -18.91 -8.34 -18.08
N LEU A 38 -17.74 -8.73 -18.59
CA LEU A 38 -16.51 -7.94 -18.44
C LEU A 38 -16.64 -6.52 -19.01
N SER A 39 -17.47 -6.36 -20.04
CA SER A 39 -17.77 -5.10 -20.70
C SER A 39 -18.42 -4.04 -19.80
N LEU A 40 -19.02 -4.45 -18.69
CA LEU A 40 -19.71 -3.54 -17.76
C LEU A 40 -18.75 -2.94 -16.71
N TYR A 41 -17.55 -3.50 -16.54
CA TYR A 41 -16.62 -3.03 -15.53
C TYR A 41 -15.83 -1.80 -15.99
N ARG A 42 -15.82 -0.79 -15.13
CA ARG A 42 -14.99 0.42 -15.22
C ARG A 42 -13.79 0.24 -14.30
N ILE A 43 -12.60 0.20 -14.87
CA ILE A 43 -11.36 -0.04 -14.12
C ILE A 43 -10.44 1.16 -14.27
N ALA A 44 -10.01 1.75 -13.16
CA ALA A 44 -8.91 2.69 -13.18
C ALA A 44 -7.59 1.91 -13.10
N TRP A 45 -6.51 2.45 -13.67
CA TRP A 45 -5.18 1.93 -13.40
C TRP A 45 -4.12 3.03 -13.29
N THR A 46 -3.04 2.71 -12.58
CA THR A 46 -1.86 3.56 -12.48
C THR A 46 -0.61 2.71 -12.26
N ASP A 47 0.56 3.31 -12.47
CA ASP A 47 1.87 2.67 -12.35
C ASP A 47 2.84 3.52 -11.49
N THR A 48 2.32 4.49 -10.76
CA THR A 48 3.09 5.45 -9.96
C THR A 48 2.25 5.94 -8.79
N PHE A 49 2.85 6.12 -7.62
CA PHE A 49 2.26 6.84 -6.48
C PHE A 49 3.23 7.96 -6.05
N GLY A 50 2.81 9.21 -6.22
CA GLY A 50 3.66 10.37 -5.95
C GLY A 50 4.98 10.32 -6.75
N ALA A 51 6.11 10.41 -6.04
CA ALA A 51 7.44 10.36 -6.66
C ALA A 51 7.95 8.93 -6.96
N VAL A 52 7.22 7.89 -6.53
CA VAL A 52 7.62 6.48 -6.71
C VAL A 52 6.94 5.92 -7.95
N SER A 53 7.75 5.67 -8.98
CA SER A 53 7.32 5.01 -10.21
C SER A 53 7.85 3.58 -10.27
N VAL A 54 7.19 2.72 -11.04
CA VAL A 54 7.71 1.39 -11.35
C VAL A 54 8.83 1.41 -12.38
N THR A 55 9.63 0.36 -12.38
CA THR A 55 10.60 0.01 -13.44
C THR A 55 9.93 -0.08 -14.80
N ALA A 56 10.69 0.17 -15.87
CA ALA A 56 10.21 0.03 -17.25
C ALA A 56 9.62 -1.36 -17.54
N GLU A 57 10.23 -2.40 -16.97
CA GLU A 57 9.78 -3.78 -17.08
C GLU A 57 8.41 -4.02 -16.42
N THR A 58 8.25 -3.58 -15.17
CA THR A 58 6.98 -3.72 -14.44
C THR A 58 5.89 -2.89 -15.11
N ARG A 59 6.23 -1.71 -15.64
CA ARG A 59 5.32 -0.89 -16.45
C ARG A 59 4.83 -1.64 -17.69
N SER A 60 5.74 -2.30 -18.42
CA SER A 60 5.37 -3.07 -19.61
C SER A 60 4.43 -4.24 -19.27
N LEU A 61 4.69 -4.97 -18.18
CA LEU A 61 3.81 -6.06 -17.72
C LEU A 61 2.42 -5.55 -17.32
N LEU A 62 2.34 -4.41 -16.62
CA LEU A 62 1.07 -3.77 -16.26
C LEU A 62 0.30 -3.32 -17.51
N GLN A 63 0.98 -2.69 -18.47
CA GLN A 63 0.37 -2.28 -19.74
C GLN A 63 -0.17 -3.48 -20.52
N GLN A 64 0.60 -4.56 -20.65
CA GLN A 64 0.15 -5.79 -21.31
C GLN A 64 -1.08 -6.40 -20.62
N PHE A 65 -1.11 -6.38 -19.28
CA PHE A 65 -2.26 -6.86 -18.52
C PHE A 65 -3.51 -5.99 -18.76
N VAL A 66 -3.35 -4.67 -18.71
CA VAL A 66 -4.42 -3.71 -18.99
C VAL A 66 -4.94 -3.87 -20.42
N SER A 67 -4.07 -4.01 -21.41
CA SER A 67 -4.47 -4.21 -22.81
C SER A 67 -5.30 -5.49 -22.99
N LYS A 68 -4.95 -6.60 -22.33
CA LYS A 68 -5.76 -7.83 -22.37
C LYS A 68 -7.16 -7.64 -21.80
N LEU A 69 -7.29 -6.85 -20.73
CA LEU A 69 -8.60 -6.56 -20.15
C LEU A 69 -9.42 -5.61 -21.04
N GLN A 70 -8.77 -4.65 -21.71
CA GLN A 70 -9.43 -3.80 -22.73
C GLN A 70 -9.90 -4.62 -23.94
N GLU A 71 -9.09 -5.56 -24.44
CA GLU A 71 -9.46 -6.49 -25.50
C GLU A 71 -10.63 -7.41 -25.10
N ALA A 72 -10.75 -7.72 -23.81
CA ALA A 72 -11.89 -8.46 -23.25
C ALA A 72 -13.16 -7.60 -23.06
N GLY A 73 -13.09 -6.31 -23.39
CA GLY A 73 -14.22 -5.38 -23.40
C GLY A 73 -14.33 -4.46 -22.19
N CYS A 74 -13.47 -4.58 -21.18
CA CYS A 74 -13.51 -3.71 -19.99
C CYS A 74 -13.24 -2.25 -20.37
N HIS A 75 -13.95 -1.33 -19.73
CA HIS A 75 -13.62 0.10 -19.83
C HIS A 75 -12.48 0.42 -18.87
N ILE A 76 -11.30 0.75 -19.39
CA ILE A 76 -10.10 0.96 -18.57
C ILE A 76 -9.45 2.30 -18.89
N GLU A 77 -9.19 3.10 -17.85
CA GLU A 77 -8.56 4.41 -17.97
C GLU A 77 -7.36 4.57 -17.03
N TYR A 78 -6.32 5.26 -17.49
CA TYR A 78 -5.21 5.65 -16.63
C TYR A 78 -5.67 6.79 -15.73
N CYS A 79 -5.84 6.53 -14.44
CA CYS A 79 -6.45 7.48 -13.53
C CYS A 79 -5.94 7.31 -12.08
N GLN A 80 -5.92 8.44 -11.36
CA GLN A 80 -5.56 8.54 -9.96
C GLN A 80 -6.61 9.39 -9.22
N PRO A 81 -6.78 9.18 -7.91
CA PRO A 81 -7.68 10.00 -7.12
C PRO A 81 -7.27 11.49 -7.20
N PRO A 82 -8.18 12.39 -7.61
CA PRO A 82 -7.86 13.80 -7.76
C PRO A 82 -7.51 14.41 -6.40
N ASN A 83 -6.48 15.28 -6.37
CA ASN A 83 -6.00 15.94 -5.16
C ASN A 83 -5.55 15.00 -4.03
N PHE A 84 -5.15 13.76 -4.36
CA PHE A 84 -4.62 12.82 -3.37
C PHE A 84 -3.12 13.03 -3.17
N ASP A 85 -2.73 13.51 -1.99
CA ASP A 85 -1.33 13.66 -1.60
C ASP A 85 -0.74 12.32 -1.15
N PHE A 86 -0.14 11.59 -2.09
CA PHE A 86 0.49 10.30 -1.82
C PHE A 86 1.63 10.40 -0.80
N GLU A 87 2.42 11.48 -0.81
CA GLU A 87 3.55 11.61 0.10
C GLU A 87 3.05 11.78 1.54
N GLN A 88 2.06 12.66 1.74
CA GLN A 88 1.45 12.85 3.05
C GLN A 88 0.66 11.61 3.51
N ALA A 89 0.02 10.87 2.60
CA ALA A 89 -0.64 9.61 2.92
C ALA A 89 0.37 8.58 3.48
N ILE A 90 1.48 8.36 2.77
CA ILE A 90 2.54 7.44 3.19
C ILE A 90 3.15 7.88 4.52
N GLU A 91 3.38 9.18 4.71
CA GLU A 91 3.86 9.72 5.98
C GLU A 91 2.84 9.52 7.11
N THR A 92 1.56 9.76 6.87
CA THR A 92 0.49 9.55 7.85
C THR A 92 0.39 8.07 8.25
N PHE A 93 0.53 7.15 7.30
CA PHE A 93 0.63 5.71 7.60
C PHE A 93 1.84 5.42 8.50
N GLY A 94 3.00 5.99 8.19
CA GLY A 94 4.18 5.90 9.04
C GLY A 94 3.93 6.39 10.46
N GLU A 95 3.29 7.55 10.63
CA GLU A 95 2.97 8.13 11.95
C GLU A 95 2.06 7.24 12.80
N ILE A 96 1.09 6.56 12.18
CA ILE A 96 0.21 5.59 12.84
C ILE A 96 1.02 4.36 13.23
N ALA A 97 1.75 3.76 12.27
CA ALA A 97 2.56 2.57 12.50
C ALA A 97 3.63 2.79 13.58
N GLY A 98 4.27 3.97 13.61
CA GLY A 98 5.27 4.32 14.62
C GLY A 98 4.70 4.45 16.03
N ALA A 99 3.48 4.97 16.17
CA ALA A 99 2.81 4.97 17.47
C ALA A 99 2.44 3.55 17.90
N GLU A 100 1.76 2.79 17.03
CA GLU A 100 1.27 1.45 17.36
C GLU A 100 2.40 0.46 17.66
N SER A 101 3.49 0.50 16.89
CA SER A 101 4.64 -0.41 17.04
C SER A 101 5.34 -0.27 18.39
N LEU A 102 5.30 0.92 19.00
CA LEU A 102 6.00 1.19 20.25
C LEU A 102 5.14 1.03 21.50
N VAL A 103 3.81 0.89 21.37
CA VAL A 103 2.91 0.74 22.53
C VAL A 103 3.27 -0.48 23.39
N ALA A 104 3.69 -1.58 22.77
CA ALA A 104 4.08 -2.81 23.46
C ALA A 104 5.60 -2.98 23.60
N SER A 105 6.40 -2.00 23.17
CA SER A 105 7.87 -2.07 23.19
C SER A 105 8.47 -1.80 24.57
N GLU A 106 9.68 -2.30 24.81
CA GLU A 106 10.39 -2.02 26.06
C GLU A 106 10.78 -0.54 26.18
N VAL A 107 10.84 -0.02 27.41
CA VAL A 107 11.16 1.39 27.68
C VAL A 107 12.52 1.79 27.11
N ILE A 108 13.48 0.87 27.06
CA ILE A 108 14.82 1.10 26.49
C ILE A 108 14.73 1.34 24.97
N GLU A 109 13.90 0.57 24.26
CA GLU A 109 13.69 0.74 22.82
C GLU A 109 13.01 2.08 22.53
N GLN A 110 11.96 2.42 23.28
CA GLN A 110 11.27 3.71 23.17
C GLN A 110 12.24 4.88 23.38
N LEU A 111 13.10 4.79 24.39
CA LEU A 111 14.12 5.79 24.66
C LEU A 111 15.15 5.89 23.53
N GLY A 112 15.60 4.75 22.99
CA GLY A 112 16.51 4.69 21.85
C GLY A 112 15.96 5.40 20.62
N TYR A 113 14.71 5.12 20.25
CA TYR A 113 14.05 5.84 19.15
C TYR A 113 13.91 7.33 19.43
N ARG A 114 13.50 7.71 20.64
CA ARG A 114 13.34 9.13 21.00
C ARG A 114 14.64 9.92 20.95
N MET A 115 15.76 9.28 21.28
CA MET A 115 17.10 9.88 21.20
C MET A 115 17.62 9.95 19.75
N MET A 116 17.35 8.93 18.93
CA MET A 116 17.84 8.87 17.56
C MET A 116 17.01 9.70 16.56
N THR A 117 15.70 9.85 16.81
CA THR A 117 14.76 10.53 15.90
C THR A 117 15.26 11.89 15.38
N PRO A 118 15.72 12.84 16.22
CA PRO A 118 16.13 14.16 15.74
C PRO A 118 17.27 14.09 14.73
N LEU A 119 18.26 13.23 14.97
CA LEU A 119 19.41 13.05 14.09
C LEU A 119 18.99 12.45 12.74
N VAL A 120 18.13 11.43 12.75
CA VAL A 120 17.69 10.77 11.51
C VAL A 120 16.77 11.68 10.69
N LEU A 121 15.94 12.50 11.34
CA LEU A 121 15.09 13.46 10.63
C LEU A 121 15.88 14.55 9.89
N LEU A 122 17.08 14.92 10.37
CA LEU A 122 17.96 15.86 9.67
C LEU A 122 18.48 15.30 8.34
N SER A 123 18.55 13.98 8.19
CA SER A 123 18.95 13.32 6.95
C SER A 123 17.86 13.32 5.86
N ASN A 124 16.72 14.00 6.12
CA ASN A 124 15.53 14.03 5.25
C ASN A 124 15.10 12.63 4.77
N PRO A 125 14.70 11.74 5.69
CA PRO A 125 14.29 10.39 5.33
C PRO A 125 13.02 10.42 4.49
N GLY A 126 12.81 9.35 3.72
CA GLY A 126 11.58 9.18 2.94
C GLY A 126 10.32 9.26 3.81
N ALA A 127 9.20 9.64 3.20
CA ALA A 127 7.93 9.95 3.88
C ALA A 127 7.51 8.93 4.95
N LEU A 128 7.63 7.63 4.65
CA LEU A 128 7.26 6.57 5.58
C LEU A 128 8.09 6.61 6.88
N LEU A 129 9.42 6.59 6.76
CA LEU A 129 10.32 6.60 7.91
C LEU A 129 10.23 7.92 8.67
N ARG A 130 10.07 9.04 7.95
CA ARG A 130 9.82 10.35 8.54
C ARG A 130 8.58 10.34 9.43
N GLY A 131 7.47 9.80 8.93
CA GLY A 131 6.24 9.65 9.68
C GLY A 131 6.41 8.73 10.90
N PHE A 132 7.00 7.56 10.69
CA PHE A 132 7.29 6.60 11.77
C PHE A 132 8.03 7.26 12.93
N LEU A 133 9.13 7.95 12.64
CA LEU A 133 9.96 8.61 13.64
C LEU A 133 9.29 9.82 14.32
N LYS A 134 8.37 10.52 13.64
CA LYS A 134 7.65 11.68 14.21
C LYS A 134 6.77 11.32 15.41
N ASN A 135 6.29 10.08 15.47
CA ASN A 135 5.36 9.62 16.50
C ASN A 135 5.95 8.56 17.44
N THR A 136 7.27 8.35 17.43
CA THR A 136 7.93 7.41 18.36
C THR A 136 7.91 7.87 19.82
N GLY A 137 7.50 9.12 20.08
CA GLY A 137 7.33 9.66 21.43
C GLY A 137 5.99 9.33 22.09
N LEU A 138 5.17 8.43 21.51
CA LEU A 138 3.88 7.96 22.05
C LEU A 138 2.91 9.10 22.43
N SER A 139 2.77 10.09 21.54
CA SER A 139 1.86 11.22 21.80
C SER A 139 0.46 10.90 21.30
N LEU A 140 -0.49 10.74 22.24
CA LEU A 140 -1.89 10.52 21.91
C LEU A 140 -2.46 11.64 21.02
N LYS A 141 -2.07 12.90 21.24
CA LYS A 141 -2.50 14.04 20.40
C LYS A 141 -2.03 13.88 18.95
N LYS A 142 -0.76 13.55 18.72
CA LYS A 142 -0.22 13.36 17.37
C LYS A 142 -0.85 12.14 16.69
N TYR A 143 -1.05 11.07 17.45
CA TYR A 143 -1.75 9.89 16.97
C TYR A 143 -3.18 10.23 16.52
N ALA A 144 -3.97 10.93 17.34
CA ALA A 144 -5.31 11.37 16.97
C ALA A 144 -5.31 12.28 15.72
N GLN A 145 -4.34 13.18 15.59
CA GLN A 145 -4.17 14.01 14.38
C GLN A 145 -3.78 13.21 13.13
N ALA A 146 -3.07 12.10 13.28
CA ALA A 146 -2.78 11.17 12.19
C ALA A 146 -4.03 10.39 11.77
N LEU A 147 -4.84 9.94 12.73
CA LEU A 147 -6.15 9.31 12.46
C LEU A 147 -7.11 10.27 11.75
N GLU A 148 -7.21 11.53 12.18
CA GLU A 148 -8.04 12.53 11.49
C GLU A 148 -7.58 12.80 10.04
N ARG A 149 -6.26 12.75 9.79
CA ARG A 149 -5.72 12.79 8.41
C ARG A 149 -6.09 11.56 7.62
N ARG A 150 -5.99 10.37 8.23
CA ARG A 150 -6.40 9.10 7.60
C ARG A 150 -7.86 9.15 7.17
N ASP A 151 -8.77 9.66 8.00
CA ASP A 151 -10.19 9.77 7.65
C ASP A 151 -10.42 10.61 6.39
N ARG A 152 -9.66 11.70 6.22
CA ARG A 152 -9.70 12.51 5.00
C ARG A 152 -9.20 11.76 3.78
N PHE A 153 -8.09 11.01 3.91
CA PHE A 153 -7.60 10.16 2.81
C PHE A 153 -8.58 9.05 2.44
N ILE A 154 -9.22 8.43 3.42
CA ILE A 154 -10.29 7.44 3.21
C ILE A 154 -11.42 8.08 2.40
N ALA A 155 -11.91 9.25 2.81
CA ALA A 155 -12.99 9.94 2.11
C ALA A 155 -12.61 10.29 0.66
N THR A 156 -11.40 10.79 0.41
CA THR A 156 -10.92 11.07 -0.96
C THR A 156 -10.83 9.81 -1.80
N MET A 157 -10.26 8.73 -1.26
CA MET A 157 -10.12 7.46 -1.98
C MET A 157 -11.48 6.82 -2.27
N GLN A 158 -12.41 6.83 -1.32
CA GLN A 158 -13.77 6.33 -1.51
C GLN A 158 -14.50 7.13 -2.59
N SER A 159 -14.42 8.47 -2.56
CA SER A 159 -15.03 9.32 -3.59
C SER A 159 -14.45 9.09 -4.99
N PHE A 160 -13.20 8.67 -5.10
CA PHE A 160 -12.62 8.25 -6.37
C PHE A 160 -13.19 6.89 -6.80
N LEU A 161 -13.20 5.91 -5.89
CA LEU A 161 -13.66 4.55 -6.18
C LEU A 161 -15.18 4.44 -6.41
N THR A 162 -16.01 5.42 -6.05
CA THR A 162 -17.43 5.41 -6.48
C THR A 162 -17.59 5.45 -8.00
N GLN A 163 -16.58 5.91 -8.73
CA GLN A 163 -16.58 6.00 -10.19
C GLN A 163 -16.00 4.75 -10.87
N TRP A 164 -15.40 3.84 -10.11
CA TRP A 164 -14.63 2.72 -10.62
C TRP A 164 -14.94 1.43 -9.87
N ASP A 165 -15.12 0.33 -10.57
CA ASP A 165 -15.38 -0.97 -9.94
C ASP A 165 -14.09 -1.61 -9.39
N ALA A 166 -12.93 -1.22 -9.94
CA ALA A 166 -11.62 -1.62 -9.44
C ALA A 166 -10.54 -0.58 -9.77
N TRP A 167 -9.45 -0.59 -9.00
CA TRP A 167 -8.25 0.20 -9.26
C TRP A 167 -7.02 -0.70 -9.31
N ILE A 168 -6.39 -0.80 -10.48
CA ILE A 168 -5.18 -1.58 -10.70
C ILE A 168 -3.97 -0.69 -10.39
N CYS A 169 -3.12 -1.16 -9.47
CA CYS A 169 -1.86 -0.50 -9.15
C CYS A 169 -0.76 -1.55 -8.91
N PRO A 170 0.52 -1.16 -8.97
CA PRO A 170 1.65 -2.04 -8.66
C PRO A 170 1.65 -2.42 -7.18
N VAL A 171 2.25 -3.56 -6.86
CA VAL A 171 2.50 -3.97 -5.46
C VAL A 171 3.84 -3.41 -4.97
N THR A 172 4.83 -3.38 -5.85
CA THR A 172 6.18 -2.87 -5.60
C THR A 172 6.70 -2.16 -6.86
N PRO A 173 7.73 -1.29 -6.77
CA PRO A 173 8.31 -0.61 -7.92
C PRO A 173 8.93 -1.54 -8.96
N GLY A 174 9.32 -2.77 -8.60
CA GLY A 174 10.03 -3.64 -9.52
C GLY A 174 10.05 -5.10 -9.10
N ALA A 175 10.81 -5.90 -9.85
CA ALA A 175 11.06 -7.30 -9.54
C ALA A 175 11.66 -7.49 -8.14
N ALA A 176 11.51 -8.69 -7.59
CA ALA A 176 12.13 -9.06 -6.33
C ALA A 176 13.66 -8.84 -6.39
N PHE A 177 14.17 -8.05 -5.44
CA PHE A 177 15.61 -7.83 -5.32
C PHE A 177 16.31 -9.04 -4.69
N THR A 178 17.61 -9.20 -4.98
CA THR A 178 18.45 -10.22 -4.33
C THR A 178 18.55 -9.98 -2.83
N HIS A 179 18.78 -11.02 -2.03
CA HIS A 179 19.00 -10.87 -0.59
C HIS A 179 20.01 -9.74 -0.27
N ARG A 180 19.62 -8.81 0.61
CA ARG A 180 20.45 -7.69 1.06
C ARG A 180 20.59 -7.74 2.57
N SER A 181 21.76 -7.35 3.07
CA SER A 181 21.93 -7.10 4.50
C SER A 181 21.05 -5.93 4.94
N VAL A 182 20.42 -6.06 6.10
CA VAL A 182 19.62 -5.00 6.73
C VAL A 182 20.48 -3.85 7.26
N GLY A 183 21.80 -4.03 7.34
CA GLY A 183 22.76 -3.00 7.74
C GLY A 183 22.40 -2.33 9.07
N ASN A 184 22.20 -1.02 9.02
CA ASN A 184 21.85 -0.15 10.15
C ASN A 184 20.38 -0.27 10.65
N GLY A 185 19.67 -1.33 10.27
CA GLY A 185 18.27 -1.57 10.64
C GLY A 185 17.24 -0.91 9.71
N PHE A 186 17.66 0.01 8.83
CA PHE A 186 16.76 0.67 7.87
C PHE A 186 16.83 0.08 6.45
N GLY A 187 17.68 -0.93 6.23
CA GLY A 187 17.85 -1.61 4.95
C GLY A 187 18.66 -0.80 3.94
N ALA A 188 19.29 -1.52 2.99
CA ALA A 188 20.03 -0.91 1.90
C ALA A 188 19.09 -0.26 0.87
N SER A 189 19.54 0.82 0.21
CA SER A 189 18.82 1.38 -0.93
C SER A 189 18.69 0.35 -2.05
N LEU A 190 17.53 0.34 -2.71
CA LEU A 190 17.16 -0.64 -3.73
C LEU A 190 16.94 0.06 -5.08
N PRO A 191 17.39 -0.55 -6.18
CA PRO A 191 17.30 0.05 -7.50
C PRO A 191 15.87 0.06 -8.04
N VAL A 192 15.56 1.10 -8.80
CA VAL A 192 14.37 1.26 -9.66
C VAL A 192 14.83 2.00 -10.91
N ASP A 193 15.08 1.26 -11.99
CA ASP A 193 15.77 1.75 -13.19
C ASP A 193 17.04 2.55 -12.81
N ASP A 194 17.13 3.82 -13.23
CA ASP A 194 18.29 4.70 -13.01
C ASP A 194 18.32 5.33 -11.60
N LYS A 195 17.34 5.01 -10.75
CA LYS A 195 17.18 5.59 -9.41
C LYS A 195 17.40 4.54 -8.33
N ASN A 196 17.70 5.01 -7.12
CA ASN A 196 17.71 4.19 -5.93
C ASN A 196 16.68 4.74 -4.93
N LEU A 197 15.85 3.85 -4.38
CA LEU A 197 14.90 4.17 -3.34
C LEU A 197 15.36 3.61 -1.99
N PRO A 198 15.10 4.29 -0.86
CA PRO A 198 15.24 3.68 0.45
C PRO A 198 14.44 2.38 0.55
N TYR A 199 14.96 1.38 1.27
CA TYR A 199 14.36 0.05 1.41
C TYR A 199 12.85 0.08 1.73
N TRP A 200 12.49 0.87 2.74
CA TRP A 200 11.10 1.01 3.19
C TRP A 200 10.21 1.70 2.15
N THR A 201 10.73 2.70 1.44
CA THR A 201 10.01 3.32 0.32
C THR A 201 9.78 2.32 -0.80
N TRP A 202 10.81 1.52 -1.13
CA TRP A 202 10.70 0.49 -2.16
C TRP A 202 9.66 -0.58 -1.81
N GLY A 203 9.65 -1.08 -0.56
CA GLY A 203 8.79 -2.19 -0.16
C GLY A 203 7.37 -1.82 0.27
N THR A 204 7.12 -0.57 0.63
CA THR A 204 5.90 -0.20 1.38
C THR A 204 5.10 0.93 0.75
N THR A 205 5.61 1.66 -0.26
CA THR A 205 4.88 2.82 -0.81
C THR A 205 3.48 2.47 -1.33
N TYR A 206 3.34 1.44 -2.17
CA TYR A 206 2.05 1.09 -2.74
C TYR A 206 1.09 0.51 -1.71
N THR A 207 1.60 -0.38 -0.85
CA THR A 207 0.79 -1.04 0.18
C THR A 207 0.39 -0.11 1.31
N ALA A 208 1.24 0.85 1.70
CA ALA A 208 0.92 1.85 2.72
C ALA A 208 -0.32 2.66 2.37
N VAL A 209 -0.44 3.09 1.11
CA VAL A 209 -1.60 3.89 0.65
C VAL A 209 -2.88 3.07 0.78
N THR A 210 -2.88 1.83 0.24
CA THR A 210 -4.07 0.96 0.29
C THR A 210 -4.43 0.52 1.72
N SER A 211 -3.44 0.31 2.59
CA SER A 211 -3.66 -0.01 4.00
C SER A 211 -4.21 1.19 4.77
N LEU A 212 -3.69 2.40 4.51
CA LEU A 212 -4.18 3.63 5.11
C LEU A 212 -5.65 3.86 4.77
N THR A 213 -6.03 3.68 3.50
CA THR A 213 -7.39 3.96 3.01
C THR A 213 -8.39 2.82 3.22
N THR A 214 -7.97 1.71 3.84
CA THR A 214 -8.84 0.58 4.24
C THR A 214 -9.60 -0.11 3.10
N ASN A 215 -9.09 -0.03 1.86
CA ASN A 215 -9.75 -0.67 0.74
C ASN A 215 -9.42 -2.17 0.68
N PRO A 216 -10.38 -3.04 0.32
CA PRO A 216 -10.08 -4.43 0.05
C PRO A 216 -9.18 -4.53 -1.17
N ILE A 217 -8.08 -5.26 -1.04
CA ILE A 217 -7.10 -5.46 -2.12
C ILE A 217 -6.82 -6.94 -2.33
N VAL A 218 -6.52 -7.30 -3.57
CA VAL A 218 -6.00 -8.61 -3.94
C VAL A 218 -4.78 -8.43 -4.84
N THR A 219 -3.72 -9.18 -4.57
CA THR A 219 -2.53 -9.23 -5.44
C THR A 219 -2.67 -10.39 -6.41
N ILE A 220 -2.57 -10.08 -7.71
CA ILE A 220 -2.65 -11.07 -8.78
C ILE A 220 -1.29 -11.18 -9.48
N PRO A 221 -0.71 -12.39 -9.63
CA PRO A 221 0.51 -12.56 -10.40
C PRO A 221 0.21 -12.41 -11.90
N ILE A 222 0.52 -11.23 -12.46
CA ILE A 222 0.23 -10.90 -13.87
C ILE A 222 1.35 -11.26 -14.85
N GLY A 223 2.54 -11.60 -14.34
CA GLY A 223 3.69 -11.92 -15.18
C GLY A 223 4.94 -12.22 -14.37
N LYS A 224 6.03 -12.53 -15.10
CA LYS A 224 7.36 -12.65 -14.53
C LYS A 224 8.30 -11.69 -15.27
N PRO A 225 9.17 -10.98 -14.56
CA PRO A 225 10.28 -10.27 -15.20
C PRO A 225 11.15 -11.29 -15.96
N PRO A 226 11.68 -11.00 -17.17
CA PRO A 226 12.76 -11.77 -17.77
C PRO A 226 13.81 -12.17 -16.73
N SER A 227 14.26 -13.42 -16.83
CA SER A 227 15.28 -13.98 -15.95
C SER A 227 16.52 -13.09 -16.02
N VAL A 228 16.78 -12.29 -14.99
CA VAL A 228 18.09 -11.70 -14.80
C VAL A 228 19.01 -12.89 -14.48
N CYS A 229 19.86 -13.28 -15.43
CA CYS A 229 21.01 -14.12 -15.11
C CYS A 229 21.85 -13.33 -14.09
N LEU A 230 21.67 -13.67 -12.81
CA LEU A 230 22.48 -13.17 -11.70
C LEU A 230 23.85 -13.84 -11.71
#